data_AF-A0A7D9JS74-F1
#
_entry.id   AF-A0A7D9JS74-F1
#
_cell.length_a   1.000
_cell.length_b   1.000
_cell.length_c   1.000
_cell.angle_alpha   90.00
_cell.angle_beta   90.00
_cell.angle_gamma   90.00
#
_symmetry.space_group_name_H-M   'P 1'
#
loop_
_entity.id
_entity.type
_entity.pdbx_description
1 polymer ?
#
loop_
_entity_poly.entity_id
_entity_poly.type
_entity_poly.pdbx_seq_one_letter_code
_entity_poly.pdbx_strand_id
1 'polypeptide(L)'
;ALNYGALGVIIGHEITHGFDVSGSQFDEKGNLRSWWTAQSHKNYRKRSDCIAVQYNNTYVYERKLDGVKTLSENIADNGGLKYTYR
;
A
#
# COMPACT_ATOMS: atom_id res chain seq x y z
N ALA A 1 -14.05 -1.59 -19.31
CA ALA A 1 -13.50 -2.69 -18.48
C ALA A 1 -11.99 -2.84 -18.65
N LEU A 2 -11.48 -3.22 -19.83
CA LEU A 2 -10.05 -3.53 -20.04
C LEU A 2 -9.08 -2.38 -19.69
N ASN A 3 -9.34 -1.15 -20.13
CA ASN A 3 -8.45 -0.02 -19.83
C ASN A 3 -8.38 0.30 -18.34
N TYR A 4 -9.50 0.14 -17.61
CA TYR A 4 -9.52 0.30 -16.17
C TYR A 4 -8.73 -0.83 -15.50
N GLY A 5 -8.97 -2.10 -15.86
CA GLY A 5 -8.24 -3.24 -15.30
C GLY A 5 -6.72 -3.25 -15.55
N ALA A 6 -6.24 -2.54 -16.57
CA ALA A 6 -4.81 -2.40 -16.86
C ALA A 6 -4.25 -1.03 -16.41
N LEU A 7 -4.51 0.03 -17.18
CA LEU A 7 -3.95 1.36 -16.92
C LEU A 7 -4.50 1.99 -15.65
N GLY A 8 -5.79 1.79 -15.38
CA GLY A 8 -6.40 2.33 -14.17
C GLY A 8 -5.75 1.77 -12.90
N VAL A 9 -5.50 0.45 -12.86
CA VAL A 9 -4.85 -0.20 -11.72
C VAL A 9 -3.44 0.34 -11.50
N ILE A 10 -2.66 0.55 -12.59
CA ILE A 10 -1.33 1.15 -12.51
C ILE A 10 -1.42 2.57 -11.95
N ILE A 11 -2.30 3.43 -12.49
CA ILE A 11 -2.46 4.80 -12.00
C ILE A 11 -2.87 4.80 -10.52
N GLY A 12 -3.82 3.93 -10.13
CA GLY A 12 -4.26 3.80 -8.75
C GLY A 12 -3.16 3.29 -7.82
N HIS A 13 -2.30 2.39 -8.30
CA HIS A 13 -1.12 1.90 -7.60
C HIS A 13 -0.16 3.05 -7.31
N GLU A 14 0.22 3.83 -8.33
CA GLU A 14 1.14 4.98 -8.18
C GLU A 14 0.56 6.08 -7.26
N ILE A 15 -0.74 6.35 -7.33
CA ILE A 15 -1.39 7.28 -6.40
C ILE A 15 -1.33 6.74 -4.96
N THR A 16 -1.51 5.43 -4.78
CA THR A 16 -1.50 4.81 -3.46
C THR A 16 -0.10 4.86 -2.81
N HIS A 17 0.99 4.87 -3.60
CA HIS A 17 2.34 5.06 -3.07
C HIS A 17 2.50 6.36 -2.27
N GLY A 18 1.79 7.44 -2.62
CA GLY A 18 1.76 8.66 -1.81
C GLY A 18 1.24 8.46 -0.37
N PHE A 19 0.59 7.33 -0.09
CA PHE A 19 -0.02 6.99 1.21
C PHE A 19 0.44 5.62 1.74
N ASP A 20 1.42 4.98 1.10
CA ASP A 20 2.01 3.73 1.57
C ASP A 20 2.93 3.95 2.79
N VAL A 21 3.65 2.92 3.25
CA VAL A 21 4.45 3.01 4.47
C VAL A 21 5.53 4.08 4.37
N SER A 22 6.08 4.29 3.18
CA SER A 22 7.09 5.29 2.89
C SER A 22 6.46 6.65 2.59
N GLY A 23 5.53 6.70 1.63
CA GLY A 23 4.91 7.94 1.15
C GLY A 23 4.09 8.65 2.22
N SER A 24 3.42 7.92 3.12
CA SER A 24 2.64 8.51 4.21
C SER A 24 3.46 9.36 5.19
N GLN A 25 4.80 9.28 5.14
CA GLN A 25 5.70 10.08 5.97
C GLN A 25 5.99 11.47 5.35
N PHE A 26 5.61 11.70 4.10
CA PHE A 26 5.85 12.93 3.37
C PHE A 26 4.57 13.75 3.26
N ASP A 27 4.69 15.07 3.44
CA ASP A 27 3.58 16.00 3.21
C ASP A 27 3.34 16.27 1.71
N GLU A 28 2.37 17.12 1.39
CA GLU A 28 1.94 17.40 0.01
C GLU A 28 3.04 18.04 -0.86
N LYS A 29 4.10 18.56 -0.24
CA LYS A 29 5.26 19.16 -0.91
C LYS A 29 6.45 18.21 -0.97
N GLY A 30 6.32 16.99 -0.47
CA GLY A 30 7.39 16.01 -0.41
C GLY A 30 8.36 16.22 0.75
N ASN A 31 7.97 16.95 1.81
CA ASN A 31 8.82 17.07 3.01
C ASN A 31 8.52 15.95 3.99
N LEU A 32 9.57 15.36 4.57
CA LEU A 32 9.43 14.40 5.67
C LEU A 32 8.85 15.09 6.90
N ARG A 33 7.55 14.88 7.17
CA ARG A 33 6.81 15.56 8.22
C ARG A 33 5.65 14.70 8.69
N SER A 34 5.52 14.54 10.00
CA SER A 34 4.33 13.90 10.58
C SER A 34 3.11 14.81 10.43
N TRP A 35 2.27 14.54 9.44
CA TRP A 35 0.99 15.24 9.20
C TRP A 35 -0.24 14.46 9.70
N TRP A 36 -0.03 13.26 10.24
CA TRP A 36 -1.08 12.42 10.82
C TRP A 36 -1.31 12.75 12.29
N THR A 37 -2.56 12.64 12.75
CA THR A 37 -2.82 12.54 14.20
C THR A 37 -2.32 11.19 14.72
N ALA A 38 -1.93 11.13 15.99
CA ALA A 38 -1.47 9.88 16.62
C ALA A 38 -2.47 8.72 16.48
N GLN A 39 -3.76 9.03 16.61
CA GLN A 39 -4.83 8.05 16.44
C GLN A 39 -4.93 7.52 15.00
N SER A 40 -4.80 8.39 14.00
CA SER A 40 -4.86 8.00 12.59
C SER A 40 -3.65 7.13 12.23
N HIS A 41 -2.46 7.51 12.68
CA HIS A 41 -1.23 6.75 12.43
C HIS A 41 -1.28 5.36 13.10
N LYS A 42 -1.82 5.25 14.33
CA LYS A 42 -2.05 3.95 14.98
C LYS A 42 -3.01 3.07 14.17
N ASN A 43 -4.11 3.66 13.68
CA ASN A 43 -5.09 2.94 12.86
C ASN A 43 -4.52 2.52 11.51
N TYR A 44 -3.68 3.35 10.90
CA TYR A 44 -2.96 3.03 9.67
C TYR A 44 -2.06 1.81 9.87
N ARG A 45 -1.19 1.85 10.88
CA ARG A 45 -0.29 0.72 11.21
C ARG A 45 -1.05 -0.59 11.42
N LYS A 46 -2.15 -0.55 12.17
CA LYS A 46 -2.99 -1.74 12.36
C LYS A 46 -3.50 -2.35 11.04
N ARG A 47 -3.81 -1.51 10.03
CA ARG A 47 -4.29 -1.99 8.73
C ARG A 47 -3.15 -2.46 7.84
N SER A 48 -2.02 -1.75 7.81
CA SER A 48 -0.83 -2.18 7.06
C SER A 48 -0.28 -3.50 7.61
N ASP A 49 -0.27 -3.69 8.93
CA ASP A 49 0.18 -4.94 9.56
C ASP A 49 -0.66 -6.14 9.12
N CYS A 50 -1.96 -5.95 8.86
CA CYS A 50 -2.82 -7.00 8.33
C CYS A 50 -2.36 -7.47 6.94
N ILE A 51 -1.97 -6.53 6.07
CA ILE A 51 -1.41 -6.84 4.74
C ILE A 51 -0.05 -7.52 4.91
N ALA A 52 0.82 -7.02 5.79
CA ALA A 52 2.11 -7.64 6.05
C ALA A 52 1.97 -9.11 6.50
N VAL A 53 1.02 -9.40 7.39
CA VAL A 53 0.70 -10.76 7.86
C VAL A 53 0.18 -11.64 6.73
N GLN A 54 -0.70 -11.13 5.87
CA GLN A 54 -1.21 -11.87 4.71
C GLN A 54 -0.06 -12.33 3.82
N TYR A 55 0.83 -11.43 3.43
CA TYR A 55 1.93 -11.77 2.53
C TYR A 55 3.02 -12.58 3.22
N ASN A 56 3.26 -12.38 4.52
CA ASN A 56 4.14 -13.26 5.30
C ASN A 56 3.66 -14.72 5.35
N ASN A 57 2.36 -14.97 5.19
CA ASN A 57 1.80 -16.33 5.17
C ASN A 57 1.73 -16.92 3.75
N THR A 58 2.30 -16.24 2.75
CA THR A 58 2.27 -16.67 1.34
C THR A 58 3.58 -17.34 0.94
N TYR A 59 3.47 -18.44 0.20
CA TYR A 59 4.60 -19.16 -0.40
C TYR A 59 4.48 -19.14 -1.93
N VAL A 60 5.59 -18.90 -2.60
CA VAL A 60 5.71 -18.91 -4.07
C VAL A 60 6.93 -19.74 -4.44
N TYR A 61 6.74 -20.79 -5.23
CA TYR A 61 7.79 -21.76 -5.57
C TYR A 61 8.56 -22.25 -4.32
N GLU A 62 7.81 -22.67 -3.29
CA GLU A 62 8.31 -23.13 -1.99
C GLU A 62 9.11 -22.09 -1.17
N ARG A 63 9.20 -20.84 -1.66
CA ARG A 63 9.83 -19.74 -0.93
C ARG A 63 8.79 -18.90 -0.22
N LYS A 64 9.00 -18.67 1.07
CA LYS A 64 8.17 -17.78 1.86
C LYS A 64 8.43 -16.34 1.45
N LEU A 65 7.36 -15.57 1.22
CA LEU A 65 7.48 -14.13 1.00
C LEU A 65 7.78 -13.41 2.32
N ASP A 66 8.53 -12.31 2.22
CA ASP A 66 8.68 -11.34 3.30
C ASP A 66 7.65 -10.23 3.10
N GLY A 67 6.53 -10.35 3.81
CA GLY A 67 5.42 -9.42 3.78
C GLY A 67 5.73 -8.06 4.39
N VAL A 68 6.78 -7.94 5.21
CA VAL A 68 7.26 -6.65 5.73
C VAL A 68 8.08 -5.95 4.66
N LYS A 69 8.99 -6.68 4.02
CA LYS A 69 9.82 -6.15 2.92
C LYS A 69 8.99 -5.69 1.72
N THR A 70 7.89 -6.38 1.42
CA THR A 70 7.02 -6.10 0.27
C THR A 70 5.84 -5.18 0.60
N LEU A 71 5.73 -4.69 1.84
CA LEU A 71 4.52 -4.05 2.35
C LEU A 71 4.08 -2.81 1.56
N SER A 72 5.02 -1.96 1.11
CA SER A 72 4.72 -0.76 0.30
C SER A 72 3.97 -1.14 -0.97
N GLU A 73 4.56 -2.02 -1.77
CA GLU A 73 4.00 -2.52 -3.04
C GLU A 73 2.66 -3.22 -2.82
N ASN A 74 2.57 -4.07 -1.78
CA ASN A 74 1.34 -4.79 -1.48
C ASN A 74 0.18 -3.83 -1.12
N ILE A 75 0.45 -2.73 -0.41
CA ILE A 75 -0.53 -1.69 -0.14
C ILE A 75 -0.94 -1.00 -1.44
N ALA A 76 0.03 -0.65 -2.29
CA ALA A 76 -0.21 0.02 -3.56
C ALA A 76 -1.06 -0.83 -4.52
N ASP A 77 -0.77 -2.13 -4.65
CA ASP A 77 -1.55 -3.07 -5.46
C ASP A 77 -3.01 -3.18 -5.00
N ASN A 78 -3.21 -3.39 -3.71
CA ASN A 78 -4.55 -3.55 -3.14
C ASN A 78 -5.35 -2.24 -3.22
N GLY A 79 -4.68 -1.09 -3.02
CA GLY A 79 -5.28 0.23 -3.19
C GLY A 79 -5.67 0.49 -4.64
N GLY A 80 -4.71 0.34 -5.57
CA GLY A 80 -4.89 0.61 -6.98
C GLY A 80 -6.02 -0.20 -7.62
N LEU A 81 -6.08 -1.50 -7.32
CA LEU A 81 -7.18 -2.34 -7.76
C LEU A 81 -8.53 -1.88 -7.20
N LYS A 82 -8.59 -1.57 -5.90
CA LYS A 82 -9.82 -1.13 -5.23
C LYS A 82 -10.35 0.20 -5.77
N TYR A 83 -9.48 1.19 -6.00
CA TYR A 83 -9.89 2.51 -6.50
C TYR A 83 -10.36 2.46 -7.94
N THR A 84 -9.79 1.57 -8.74
CA THR A 84 -10.09 1.47 -10.16
C THR A 84 -11.35 0.66 -10.47
N TYR A 85 -11.72 -0.25 -9.56
CA TYR A 85 -12.93 -1.08 -9.71
C TYR A 85 -14.22 -0.35 -9.28
N ARG A 86 -14.10 0.70 -8.45
CA ARG A 86 -15.23 1.50 -7.96
C ARG A 86 -15.71 2.52 -8.97
#